data_AF-A0A963QC06-F1
#
_entry.id   AF-A0A963QC06-F1
#
_cell.length_a   1.000
_cell.length_b   1.000
_cell.length_c   1.000
_cell.angle_alpha   90.00
_cell.angle_beta   90.00
_cell.angle_gamma   90.00
#
_symmetry.space_group_name_H-M   'P 1'
#
loop_
_entity.id
_entity.type
_entity.pdbx_description
1 polymer ?
#
loop_
_entity_poly.entity_id
_entity_poly.type
_entity_poly.pdbx_seq_one_letter_code
_entity_poly.pdbx_strand_id
1 'polypeptide(L)' 'MNVRQLSIPLSGHGTAVLTLPQPVAPETLGMLEHALCTGLRQLQREMRGAASDPGQIEYASWQTQQPVTARH' A
#
# COMPACT_ATOMS: atom_id res chain seq x y z
N MET A 1 24.37 -16.78 8.58
CA MET A 1 22.98 -16.60 8.10
C MET A 1 23.04 -16.01 6.71
N ASN A 2 22.42 -16.64 5.71
CA ASN A 2 22.43 -16.11 4.34
C ASN A 2 21.17 -15.25 4.13
N VAL A 3 21.30 -14.13 3.44
CA VAL A 3 20.21 -13.18 3.20
C VAL A 3 20.15 -12.79 1.73
N ARG A 4 18.94 -12.55 1.23
CA ARG A 4 18.69 -12.02 -0.10
C ARG A 4 18.24 -10.58 0.02
N GLN A 5 18.80 -9.69 -0.78
CA GLN A 5 18.38 -8.30 -0.85
C GLN A 5 17.62 -8.02 -2.15
N LEU A 6 16.56 -7.24 -2.05
CA LEU A 6 15.79 -6.71 -3.17
C LEU A 6 15.83 -5.18 -3.10
N SER A 7 16.34 -4.56 -4.15
CA SER A 7 16.36 -3.11 -4.32
C SER A 7 15.17 -2.67 -5.16
N ILE A 8 14.36 -1.76 -4.63
CA ILE A 8 13.12 -1.26 -5.22
C ILE A 8 13.31 0.23 -5.52
N PRO A 9 13.51 0.63 -6.79
CA PRO A 9 13.67 2.04 -7.13
C PRO A 9 12.35 2.78 -6.89
N LEU A 10 12.44 3.92 -6.21
CA LEU A 10 11.32 4.83 -5.95
C LEU A 10 11.53 6.10 -6.78
N SER A 11 10.63 6.36 -7.72
CA SER A 11 10.72 7.53 -8.62
C SER A 11 10.88 8.83 -7.83
N GLY A 12 12.02 9.51 -8.01
CA GLY A 12 12.33 10.78 -7.36
C GLY A 12 12.73 10.69 -5.87
N HIS A 13 12.75 9.50 -5.27
CA HIS A 13 12.98 9.33 -3.82
C HIS A 13 14.08 8.31 -3.48
N GLY A 14 14.87 7.89 -4.47
CA GLY A 14 15.98 6.96 -4.28
C GLY A 14 15.56 5.50 -4.41
N THR A 15 16.11 4.62 -3.57
CA THR A 15 15.87 3.16 -3.63
C THR A 15 15.55 2.63 -2.25
N ALA A 16 14.45 1.88 -2.13
CA ALA A 16 14.13 1.11 -0.93
C ALA A 16 14.82 -0.26 -1.00
N VAL A 17 15.26 -0.78 0.15
CA VAL A 17 15.93 -2.09 0.22
C VAL A 17 15.12 -3.01 1.14
N LEU A 18 14.78 -4.19 0.63
CA LEU A 18 14.13 -5.26 1.38
C LEU A 18 15.15 -6.40 1.57
N THR A 19 15.45 -6.75 2.82
CA THR A 19 16.35 -7.86 3.15
C THR A 19 15.54 -9.05 3.66
N LEU A 20 15.76 -10.22 3.08
CA LEU A 20 15.02 -11.46 3.36
C LEU A 20 15.97 -12.56 3.84
N PRO A 21 15.60 -13.34 4.87
CA PRO A 21 16.37 -14.50 5.29
C PRO A 21 16.29 -15.61 4.24
N GLN A 22 17.37 -16.36 4.02
CA GLN A 22 17.38 -17.52 3.13
C GLN A 22 17.43 -18.84 3.91
N PRO A 23 16.77 -19.91 3.40
CA PRO A 23 15.97 -19.95 2.17
C PRO A 23 14.57 -19.33 2.34
N VAL A 24 14.02 -18.73 1.28
CA VAL A 24 12.63 -18.22 1.28
C VAL A 24 11.74 -19.22 0.55
N ALA A 25 10.73 -19.77 1.24
CA ALA A 25 9.73 -20.64 0.62
C ALA A 25 8.71 -19.81 -0.19
N PRO A 26 8.14 -20.35 -1.30
CA PRO A 26 7.14 -19.65 -2.11
C PRO A 26 5.94 -19.15 -1.31
N GLU A 27 5.47 -19.93 -0.34
CA GLU A 27 4.34 -19.57 0.53
C GLU A 27 4.69 -18.38 1.43
N THR A 28 5.95 -18.30 1.86
CA THR A 28 6.47 -17.17 2.64
C THR A 28 6.52 -15.88 1.82
N LEU A 29 6.81 -15.97 0.52
CA LEU A 29 6.73 -14.81 -0.37
C LEU A 29 5.28 -14.30 -0.49
N GLY A 30 4.30 -15.19 -0.63
CA GLY A 30 2.89 -14.79 -0.69
C GLY A 30 2.42 -14.11 0.60
N MET A 31 2.79 -14.63 1.76
CA MET A 31 2.50 -13.99 3.05
C MET A 31 3.18 -12.62 3.18
N LEU A 32 4.44 -12.52 2.75
CA LEU A 32 5.21 -11.28 2.76
C LEU A 32 4.57 -10.20 1.87
N GLU A 33 4.14 -10.56 0.66
CA GLU A 33 3.47 -9.65 -0.26
C GLU A 33 2.19 -9.08 0.35
N HIS A 34 1.37 -9.94 0.96
CA HIS A 34 0.15 -9.50 1.63
C HIS A 34 0.45 -8.58 2.83
N ALA A 35 1.42 -8.95 3.66
CA ALA A 35 1.82 -8.17 4.83
C ALA A 35 2.38 -6.78 4.44
N LEU A 36 3.23 -6.71 3.42
CA LEU A 36 3.78 -5.45 2.90
C LEU A 36 2.67 -4.55 2.35
N CYS A 37 1.76 -5.10 1.54
CA CYS A 37 0.63 -4.34 1.00
C CYS A 37 -0.26 -3.76 2.11
N THR A 38 -0.56 -4.56 3.14
CA THR A 38 -1.41 -4.12 4.25
C THR A 38 -0.70 -3.09 5.13
N GLY A 39 0.57 -3.33 5.50
CA GLY A 39 1.36 -2.40 6.29
C GLY A 39 1.58 -1.04 5.61
N LEU A 40 1.92 -1.04 4.31
CA LEU A 40 2.09 0.20 3.54
C LEU A 40 0.79 0.99 3.41
N ARG A 41 -0.35 0.32 3.21
CA ARG A 41 -1.67 0.98 3.20
C ARG A 41 -2.01 1.59 4.55
N GLN A 42 -1.69 0.90 5.65
CA GLN A 42 -1.89 1.43 6.99
C GLN A 42 -1.02 2.68 7.23
N LEU A 43 0.26 2.61 6.90
CA LEU A 43 1.19 3.75 7.00
C LEU A 43 0.70 4.95 6.17
N GLN A 44 0.22 4.71 4.94
CA GLN A 44 -0.37 5.76 4.11
C GLN A 44 -1.61 6.40 4.76
N ARG A 45 -2.46 5.61 5.41
CA ARG A 45 -3.64 6.13 6.13
C ARG A 45 -3.24 6.95 7.33
N GLU A 46 -2.24 6.53 8.09
CA GLU A 46 -1.72 7.29 9.24
C GLU A 46 -1.11 8.62 8.79
N MET A 47 -0.32 8.59 7.71
CA MET A 47 0.25 9.80 7.11
C MET A 47 -0.82 10.76 6.56
N ARG A 48 -1.89 10.22 5.94
CA ARG A 48 -3.04 11.02 5.47
C ARG A 48 -3.93 11.50 6.61
N GLY A 49 -4.09 10.73 7.69
CA GLY A 49 -4.88 11.08 8.87
C GLY A 49 -4.27 12.21 9.68
N ALA A 50 -2.94 12.43 9.58
CA ALA A 50 -2.29 13.62 10.10
C ALA A 50 -2.52 14.88 9.24
N ALA A 51 -3.01 14.71 8.01
CA ALA A 51 -3.32 15.77 7.06
C ALA A 51 -4.72 15.54 6.46
N SER A 52 -5.76 15.56 7.31
CA SER A 52 -7.12 15.72 6.80
C SER A 52 -7.28 17.12 6.23
N ASP A 53 -6.90 17.26 4.96
CA ASP A 53 -7.31 18.37 4.11
C ASP A 53 -8.84 18.26 3.92
N PRO A 54 -9.63 19.24 4.36
CA PRO A 54 -11.09 19.20 4.30
C PRO A 54 -11.63 18.87 2.90
N GLY A 55 -10.91 19.27 1.84
CA GLY A 55 -11.37 19.10 0.45
C GLY A 55 -11.42 17.65 -0.05
N GLN A 56 -10.68 16.71 0.56
CA GLN A 56 -10.70 15.30 0.16
C GLN A 56 -11.93 14.55 0.70
N ILE A 57 -12.45 14.97 1.85
CA ILE A 57 -13.67 14.40 2.44
C ILE A 57 -14.88 14.78 1.57
N GLU A 58 -14.95 16.03 1.13
CA GLU A 58 -16.04 16.52 0.26
C GLU A 58 -16.07 15.80 -1.11
N TYR A 59 -14.91 15.53 -1.70
CA TYR A 59 -14.83 14.80 -2.97
C TYR A 59 -15.31 13.34 -2.84
N ALA A 60 -14.96 12.67 -1.73
CA ALA A 60 -15.44 11.32 -1.46
C ALA A 60 -16.96 11.27 -1.20
N SER A 61 -17.52 12.30 -0.54
CA SER A 61 -18.97 12.42 -0.35
C SER A 61 -19.73 12.57 -1.68
N TRP A 62 -19.18 13.29 -2.66
CA TRP A 62 -19.81 13.44 -3.98
C TRP A 62 -19.72 12.17 -4.84
N GLN A 63 -18.64 11.39 -4.74
CA GLN A 63 -18.53 10.13 -5.47
C GLN A 63 -19.49 9.05 -4.94
N THR A 64 -19.82 9.09 -3.66
CA THR A 64 -20.71 8.11 -3.00
C THR A 64 -22.20 8.40 -3.26
N GLN A 65 -22.54 9.56 -3.84
CA GLN A 65 -23.91 9.94 -4.17
C GLN A 65 -24.34 9.62 -5.62
N GLN A 66 -23.53 8.91 -6.41
CA GLN A 66 -24.03 8.46 -7.72
C GLN A 66 -25.13 7.41 -7.53
N PRO A 67 -26.38 7.68 -7.98
CA PRO A 67 -27.45 6.71 -7.91
C PRO A 67 -27.12 5.51 -8.80
N VAL A 68 -27.33 4.30 -8.27
CA VAL A 68 -27.35 3.09 -9.08
C VAL A 68 -28.45 3.29 -10.13
N THR A 69 -28.07 3.53 -11.38
CA THR A 69 -29.01 3.45 -12.49
C THR A 69 -29.27 1.98 -12.73
N ALA A 70 -30.21 1.44 -11.95
CA ALA A 70 -30.97 0.28 -12.38
C ALA A 70 -31.78 0.68 -13.61
N ARG A 71 -31.60 -0.02 -14.75
CA ARG A 71 -32.70 -0.44 -15.63
C ARG A 71 -32.22 -1.21 -16.87
N HIS A 72 -32.75 -2.44 -16.93
CA HIS A 72 -33.27 -3.21 -18.06
C HIS A 72 -32.44 -3.39 -19.33
#